data_AF-A0AAD5CDX2-F1
#
_entry.id   AF-A0AAD5CDX2-F1
#
_cell.length_a   1.000
_cell.length_b   1.000
_cell.length_c   1.000
_cell.angle_alpha   90.00
_cell.angle_beta   90.00
_cell.angle_gamma   90.00
#
_symmetry.space_group_name_H-M   'P 1'
#
loop_
_entity.id
_entity.type
_entity.pdbx_description
1 polymer ?
#
loop_
_entity_poly.entity_id
_entity_poly.type
_entity_poly.pdbx_seq_one_letter_code
_entity_poly.pdbx_strand_id
1 'polypeptide(L)'
;MQEWLQKYGPFDAVVDGANVGHIKQNQFVFNQLKSAVNLARKLSPSNKLPLVILHSGRVKGQHIGSPKNKTTLQYWKESGALYVTPQGSNDDWYWLYAAISSKCLLVTNDEMRDHLFELLGTSFFPRWKEKHQVRLSITRDGLKFHMPPPYSIVIQESEQGSWHIPTVIGDDFETRRQWVCANRTKR
;
A
#
# COMPACT_ATOMS: atom_id res chain seq x y z
N MET A 1 18.20 -6.27 -3.36
CA MET A 1 17.10 -5.29 -3.39
C MET A 1 17.58 -3.86 -3.51
N GLN A 2 18.44 -3.35 -2.61
CA GLN A 2 18.83 -1.93 -2.60
C GLN A 2 19.44 -1.44 -3.93
N GLU A 3 20.48 -2.12 -4.43
CA GLU A 3 21.09 -1.83 -5.74
C GLU A 3 20.10 -1.97 -6.90
N TRP A 4 19.20 -2.95 -6.81
CA TRP A 4 18.15 -3.15 -7.81
C TRP A 4 17.19 -1.95 -7.81
N LEU A 5 16.78 -1.47 -6.64
CA LEU A 5 15.87 -0.32 -6.54
C LEU A 5 16.53 0.96 -7.05
N GLN A 6 17.83 1.15 -6.82
CA GLN A 6 18.59 2.27 -7.39
C GLN A 6 18.62 2.23 -8.92
N LYS A 7 18.66 1.04 -9.51
CA LYS A 7 18.70 0.85 -10.96
C LYS A 7 17.34 1.06 -11.65
N TYR A 8 16.23 0.62 -11.05
CA TYR A 8 14.92 0.58 -11.69
C TYR A 8 13.91 1.62 -11.16
N GLY A 9 14.14 2.15 -9.96
CA GLY A 9 13.33 3.21 -9.37
C GLY A 9 13.60 4.60 -9.98
N PRO A 10 13.02 5.66 -9.41
CA PRO A 10 12.01 5.65 -8.35
C PRO A 10 10.63 5.20 -8.88
N PHE A 11 9.73 4.75 -8.01
CA PHE A 11 8.36 4.35 -8.37
C PHE A 11 7.32 5.29 -7.76
N ASP A 12 6.16 5.41 -8.39
CA ASP A 12 5.02 6.19 -7.85
C ASP A 12 4.18 5.36 -6.86
N ALA A 13 4.26 4.04 -6.96
CA ALA A 13 3.63 3.11 -6.05
C ALA A 13 4.39 1.78 -5.97
N VAL A 14 4.32 1.15 -4.80
CA VAL A 14 4.75 -0.23 -4.53
C VAL A 14 3.52 -1.05 -4.18
N VAL A 15 3.42 -2.27 -4.71
CA VAL A 15 2.33 -3.21 -4.48
C VAL A 15 2.87 -4.41 -3.72
N ASP A 16 2.30 -4.65 -2.54
CA ASP A 16 2.44 -5.91 -1.83
C ASP A 16 1.65 -6.99 -2.56
N GLY A 17 2.34 -7.73 -3.42
CA GLY A 17 1.71 -8.69 -4.31
C GLY A 17 1.12 -9.89 -3.58
N ALA A 18 1.67 -10.26 -2.41
CA ALA A 18 1.17 -11.37 -1.63
C ALA A 18 -0.17 -11.00 -0.98
N ASN A 19 -0.22 -9.89 -0.24
CA ASN A 19 -1.43 -9.43 0.43
C ASN A 19 -2.54 -9.09 -0.57
N VAL A 20 -2.21 -8.34 -1.63
CA VAL A 20 -3.18 -7.92 -2.65
C VAL A 20 -3.74 -9.11 -3.43
N GLY A 21 -2.96 -10.19 -3.59
CA GLY A 21 -3.45 -11.42 -4.21
C GLY A 21 -4.42 -12.22 -3.36
N HIS A 22 -4.55 -11.93 -2.05
CA HIS A 22 -5.33 -12.72 -1.08
C HIS A 22 -6.51 -11.97 -0.44
N ILE A 23 -6.86 -10.77 -0.90
CA ILE A 23 -7.88 -9.96 -0.21
C ILE A 23 -9.21 -10.73 -0.11
N LYS A 24 -9.61 -11.03 1.13
CA LYS A 24 -10.86 -11.71 1.50
C LYS A 24 -11.04 -13.12 0.91
N GLN A 25 -9.97 -13.82 0.53
CA GLN A 25 -10.03 -15.18 0.00
C GLN A 25 -8.95 -16.09 0.59
N ASN A 26 -9.27 -17.38 0.76
CA ASN A 26 -8.30 -18.41 1.18
C ASN A 26 -7.31 -18.80 0.06
N GLN A 27 -7.47 -18.24 -1.14
CA GLN A 27 -6.66 -18.57 -2.31
C GLN A 27 -6.16 -17.32 -3.02
N PHE A 28 -4.98 -17.44 -3.61
CA PHE A 28 -4.34 -16.36 -4.35
C PHE A 28 -5.03 -16.16 -5.71
N VAL A 29 -5.49 -14.93 -5.99
CA VAL A 29 -6.15 -14.55 -7.24
C VAL A 29 -5.27 -13.59 -8.05
N PHE A 30 -4.62 -14.12 -9.10
CA PHE A 30 -3.73 -13.32 -9.94
C PHE A 30 -4.45 -12.15 -10.66
N ASN A 31 -5.70 -12.35 -11.08
CA ASN A 31 -6.47 -11.29 -11.75
C ASN A 31 -6.71 -10.08 -10.83
N GLN A 32 -6.81 -10.31 -9.52
CA GLN A 32 -6.97 -9.24 -8.56
C GLN A 32 -5.69 -8.43 -8.42
N LEU A 33 -4.54 -9.09 -8.31
CA LEU A 33 -3.23 -8.44 -8.35
C LEU A 33 -3.08 -7.63 -9.64
N LYS A 34 -3.41 -8.21 -10.80
CA LYS A 34 -3.36 -7.52 -12.09
C LYS A 34 -4.24 -6.26 -12.12
N SER A 35 -5.45 -6.33 -11.57
CA SER A 35 -6.35 -5.18 -11.46
C SER A 35 -5.76 -4.09 -10.57
N ALA A 36 -5.18 -4.45 -9.42
CA ALA A 36 -4.51 -3.50 -8.54
C ALA A 36 -3.31 -2.82 -9.22
N VAL A 37 -2.47 -3.58 -9.92
CA VAL A 37 -1.33 -3.05 -10.69
C VAL A 37 -1.80 -2.06 -11.75
N ASN A 38 -2.87 -2.38 -12.47
CA ASN A 38 -3.44 -1.50 -13.48
C ASN A 38 -4.05 -0.22 -12.88
N LEU A 39 -4.71 -0.31 -11.72
CA LEU A 39 -5.24 0.86 -11.01
C LEU A 39 -4.11 1.77 -10.53
N ALA A 40 -3.09 1.21 -9.88
CA ALA A 40 -1.92 1.95 -9.44
C ALA A 40 -1.19 2.62 -10.62
N ARG A 41 -1.07 1.93 -11.75
CA ARG A 41 -0.51 2.49 -12.99
C ARG A 41 -1.32 3.70 -13.48
N LYS A 42 -2.65 3.63 -13.47
CA LYS A 42 -3.52 4.74 -13.89
C LYS A 42 -3.46 5.95 -12.95
N LEU A 43 -3.07 5.75 -11.69
CA LEU A 43 -2.86 6.83 -10.73
C LEU A 43 -1.50 7.53 -10.91
N SER A 44 -0.53 6.87 -11.55
CA SER A 44 0.74 7.50 -11.90
C SER A 44 0.50 8.63 -12.91
N PRO A 45 1.01 9.85 -12.66
CA PRO A 45 0.92 10.96 -13.63
C PRO A 45 1.54 10.64 -14.98
N SER A 46 2.53 9.73 -15.01
CA SER A 46 3.23 9.29 -16.21
C SER A 46 2.78 7.91 -16.70
N ASN A 47 1.70 7.36 -16.12
CA ASN A 47 1.20 6.01 -16.42
C ASN A 47 2.27 4.92 -16.23
N LYS A 48 3.21 5.13 -15.29
CA LYS A 48 4.31 4.23 -14.95
C LYS A 48 3.79 3.00 -14.20
N LEU A 49 4.35 1.84 -14.49
CA LEU A 49 4.05 0.62 -13.73
C LEU A 49 4.49 0.79 -12.26
N PRO A 50 3.67 0.38 -11.28
CA PRO A 50 4.12 0.28 -9.91
C PRO A 50 5.15 -0.85 -9.78
N LEU A 51 5.95 -0.80 -8.73
CA LEU A 51 6.81 -1.92 -8.36
C LEU A 51 5.98 -2.99 -7.64
N VAL A 52 5.88 -4.18 -8.22
CA VAL A 52 5.25 -5.35 -7.61
C VAL A 52 6.30 -6.16 -6.84
N ILE A 53 6.04 -6.42 -5.57
CA ILE A 53 6.85 -7.31 -4.73
C ILE A 53 6.09 -8.63 -4.59
N LEU A 54 6.70 -9.75 -4.99
CA LEU A 54 6.09 -11.07 -4.89
C LEU A 54 7.09 -12.09 -4.36
N HIS A 55 6.66 -12.93 -3.41
CA HIS A 55 7.48 -14.04 -2.95
C HIS A 55 7.72 -15.11 -4.03
N SER A 56 8.95 -15.62 -4.12
CA SER A 56 9.36 -16.63 -5.11
C SER A 56 8.47 -17.87 -5.18
N GLY A 57 7.94 -18.33 -4.04
CA GLY A 57 7.00 -19.46 -3.98
C GLY A 57 5.68 -19.19 -4.71
N ARG A 58 5.24 -17.94 -4.79
CA ARG A 58 4.06 -17.54 -5.55
C ARG A 58 4.34 -17.47 -7.05
N VAL A 59 5.57 -17.10 -7.43
CA VAL A 59 6.03 -17.02 -8.84
C VAL A 59 6.23 -18.41 -9.47
N LYS A 60 6.64 -19.39 -8.66
CA LYS A 60 6.86 -20.78 -9.10
C LYS A 60 5.65 -21.69 -8.89
N GLY A 61 4.62 -21.25 -8.17
CA GLY A 61 3.46 -22.05 -7.77
C GLY A 61 2.36 -22.19 -8.82
N GLN A 62 1.38 -23.06 -8.52
CA GLN A 62 0.24 -23.38 -9.40
C GLN A 62 -0.68 -22.18 -9.71
N HIS A 63 -0.61 -21.10 -8.92
CA HIS A 63 -1.47 -19.91 -9.08
C HIS A 63 -1.19 -19.09 -10.35
N ILE A 64 -0.07 -19.35 -11.04
CA ILE A 64 0.31 -18.75 -12.34
C ILE A 64 0.21 -19.81 -13.45
N GLY A 65 -0.61 -20.84 -13.26
CA GLY A 65 -0.75 -21.94 -14.21
C GLY A 65 -1.17 -21.50 -15.62
N SER A 66 -1.87 -20.36 -15.76
CA SER A 66 -2.32 -19.89 -17.07
C SER A 66 -1.20 -19.22 -17.88
N PRO A 67 -1.09 -19.48 -19.20
CA PRO A 67 -0.13 -18.81 -20.07
C PRO A 67 -0.23 -17.28 -20.02
N LYS A 68 -1.46 -16.74 -19.95
CA LYS A 68 -1.72 -15.28 -19.87
C LYS A 68 -1.11 -14.65 -18.62
N ASN A 69 -1.16 -15.35 -17.47
CA ASN A 69 -0.57 -14.85 -16.22
C ASN A 69 0.96 -14.85 -16.31
N LYS A 70 1.55 -15.89 -16.91
CA LYS A 70 3.00 -15.96 -17.16
C LYS A 70 3.48 -14.82 -18.05
N THR A 71 2.79 -14.54 -19.15
CA THR A 71 3.10 -13.41 -20.03
C THR A 71 3.03 -12.07 -19.28
N THR A 72 2.02 -11.90 -18.41
CA THR A 72 1.87 -10.67 -17.62
C THR A 72 3.03 -10.48 -16.63
N LEU A 73 3.45 -11.53 -15.92
CA LEU A 73 4.60 -11.47 -15.02
C LEU A 73 5.92 -11.22 -15.76
N GLN A 74 6.10 -11.87 -16.90
CA GLN A 74 7.28 -11.67 -17.74
C GLN A 74 7.36 -10.20 -18.19
N TYR A 75 6.24 -9.63 -18.65
CA TYR A 75 6.16 -8.22 -19.00
C TYR A 75 6.51 -7.29 -17.81
N TRP A 76 5.98 -7.55 -16.61
CA TRP A 76 6.35 -6.75 -15.43
C TRP A 76 7.83 -6.88 -15.08
N LYS A 77 8.41 -8.08 -15.22
CA LYS A 77 9.83 -8.33 -14.97
C LYS A 77 10.72 -7.59 -15.97
N GLU A 78 10.43 -7.71 -17.27
CA GLU A 78 11.17 -7.03 -18.35
C GLU A 78 11.07 -5.51 -18.26
N SER A 79 9.94 -5.00 -17.77
CA SER A 79 9.72 -3.57 -17.53
C SER A 79 10.41 -3.05 -16.26
N GLY A 80 11.14 -3.90 -15.52
CA GLY A 80 11.74 -3.52 -14.24
C GLY A 80 10.72 -3.18 -13.14
N ALA A 81 9.51 -3.74 -13.22
CA ALA A 81 8.37 -3.45 -12.35
C ALA A 81 7.96 -4.63 -11.47
N LEU A 82 8.72 -5.74 -11.49
CA LEU A 82 8.51 -6.89 -10.63
C LEU A 82 9.82 -7.28 -9.96
N TYR A 83 9.82 -7.30 -8.63
CA TYR A 83 10.90 -7.89 -7.85
C TYR A 83 10.40 -9.13 -7.11
N VAL A 84 11.11 -10.24 -7.34
CA VAL A 84 10.78 -11.54 -6.75
C VAL A 84 11.65 -11.75 -5.52
N THR A 85 11.06 -11.86 -4.33
CA THR A 85 11.84 -12.01 -3.10
C THR A 85 12.42 -13.43 -2.99
N PRO A 86 13.66 -13.58 -2.48
CA PRO A 86 14.29 -14.88 -2.26
C PRO A 86 13.46 -15.79 -1.35
N GLN A 87 13.57 -17.09 -1.56
CA GLN A 87 12.92 -18.07 -0.69
C GLN A 87 13.44 -17.96 0.74
N GLY A 88 12.52 -18.01 1.71
CA GLY A 88 12.85 -17.93 3.15
C GLY A 88 13.06 -16.51 3.65
N SER A 89 12.97 -15.50 2.79
CA SER A 89 12.97 -14.09 3.20
C SER A 89 11.55 -13.61 3.50
N ASN A 90 11.39 -12.73 4.49
CA ASN A 90 10.14 -12.03 4.71
C ASN A 90 10.00 -10.91 3.65
N ASP A 91 8.96 -10.99 2.83
CA ASP A 91 8.64 -10.00 1.80
C ASP A 91 8.24 -8.62 2.36
N ASP A 92 7.84 -8.55 3.64
CA ASP A 92 7.47 -7.31 4.33
C ASP A 92 8.54 -6.22 4.26
N TRP A 93 9.78 -6.62 4.54
CA TRP A 93 10.91 -5.70 4.48
C TRP A 93 11.15 -5.13 3.09
N TYR A 94 10.83 -5.89 2.03
CA TYR A 94 11.13 -5.48 0.66
C TYR A 94 10.14 -4.43 0.17
N TRP A 95 8.84 -4.64 0.35
CA TRP A 95 7.86 -3.64 -0.06
C TRP A 95 7.93 -2.40 0.85
N LEU A 96 8.22 -2.56 2.13
CA LEU A 96 8.35 -1.45 3.06
C LEU A 96 9.54 -0.56 2.69
N TYR A 97 10.73 -1.19 2.56
CA TYR A 97 11.94 -0.48 2.15
C TYR A 97 11.77 0.22 0.81
N ALA A 98 11.13 -0.45 -0.17
CA ALA A 98 10.92 0.12 -1.48
C ALA A 98 10.02 1.36 -1.47
N ALA A 99 8.92 1.31 -0.70
CA ALA A 99 7.98 2.41 -0.60
C ALA A 99 8.60 3.62 0.13
N ILE A 100 9.32 3.38 1.23
CA ILE A 100 10.04 4.42 1.97
C ILE A 100 11.12 5.05 1.08
N SER A 101 11.95 4.23 0.44
CA SER A 101 13.08 4.72 -0.37
C SER A 101 12.61 5.50 -1.61
N SER A 102 11.49 5.07 -2.22
CA SER A 102 10.89 5.75 -3.37
C SER A 102 10.01 6.94 -2.96
N LYS A 103 9.72 7.12 -1.66
CA LYS A 103 8.80 8.13 -1.11
C LYS A 103 7.43 8.10 -1.80
N CYS A 104 6.88 6.89 -1.95
CA CYS A 104 5.73 6.64 -2.80
C CYS A 104 4.59 5.93 -2.07
N LEU A 105 3.46 5.73 -2.78
CA LEU A 105 2.33 4.99 -2.22
C LEU A 105 2.68 3.51 -1.99
N LEU A 106 2.11 2.92 -0.95
CA LEU A 106 2.19 1.51 -0.62
C LEU A 106 0.81 0.88 -0.70
N VAL A 107 0.59 -0.02 -1.65
CA VAL A 107 -0.69 -0.71 -1.87
C VAL A 107 -0.68 -2.03 -1.12
N THR A 108 -1.33 -2.06 0.05
CA THR A 108 -1.49 -3.26 0.90
C THR A 108 -2.66 -3.08 1.88
N ASN A 109 -3.35 -4.18 2.18
CA ASN A 109 -4.29 -4.28 3.30
C ASN A 109 -3.64 -4.88 4.55
N ASP A 110 -2.33 -5.10 4.55
CA ASP A 110 -1.64 -5.46 5.78
C ASP A 110 -1.80 -4.35 6.82
N GLU A 111 -2.11 -4.76 8.04
CA GLU A 111 -2.33 -3.83 9.14
C GLU A 111 -1.01 -3.28 9.71
N MET A 112 0.09 -3.98 9.43
CA MET A 112 1.44 -3.68 9.90
C MET A 112 1.48 -3.58 11.43
N ARG A 113 0.93 -4.60 12.09
CA ARG A 113 0.68 -4.66 13.56
C ARG A 113 1.48 -5.74 14.28
N ASP A 114 2.28 -6.54 13.59
CA ASP A 114 3.09 -7.56 14.24
C ASP A 114 4.35 -6.96 14.91
N HIS A 115 5.06 -7.82 15.64
CA HIS A 115 6.31 -7.44 16.33
C HIS A 115 7.40 -6.91 15.40
N LEU A 116 7.30 -7.17 14.09
CA LEU A 116 8.23 -6.64 13.10
C LEU A 116 8.14 -5.11 13.03
N PHE A 117 6.91 -4.59 12.99
CA PHE A 117 6.65 -3.16 12.84
C PHE A 117 6.75 -2.38 14.14
N GLU A 118 6.69 -3.05 15.30
CA GLU A 118 6.94 -2.42 16.61
C GLU A 118 8.35 -1.81 16.68
N LEU A 119 9.33 -2.42 15.99
CA LEU A 119 10.71 -1.93 15.89
C LEU A 119 10.84 -0.57 15.18
N LEU A 120 9.84 -0.20 14.37
CA LEU A 120 9.83 1.07 13.62
C LEU A 120 9.37 2.26 14.48
N GLY A 121 8.99 2.00 15.73
CA GLY A 121 8.59 3.00 16.70
C GLY A 121 7.14 3.45 16.56
N THR A 122 6.61 4.01 17.64
CA THR A 122 5.19 4.37 17.78
C THR A 122 4.86 5.79 17.29
N SER A 123 5.85 6.56 16.85
CA SER A 123 5.68 7.96 16.45
C SER A 123 5.76 8.18 14.94
N PHE A 124 6.87 7.79 14.32
CA PHE A 124 7.12 8.02 12.90
C PHE A 124 6.28 7.10 12.01
N PHE A 125 6.33 5.79 12.27
CA PHE A 125 5.76 4.80 11.37
C PHE A 125 4.24 4.90 11.21
N PRO A 126 3.43 5.13 12.27
CA PRO A 126 2.00 5.36 12.10
C PRO A 126 1.67 6.56 11.21
N ARG A 127 2.41 7.66 11.35
CA ARG A 127 2.25 8.86 10.51
C ARG A 127 2.67 8.61 9.07
N TRP A 128 3.74 7.86 8.86
CA TRP A 128 4.15 7.45 7.52
C TRP A 128 3.09 6.55 6.88
N LYS A 129 2.62 5.54 7.60
CA LYS A 129 1.56 4.62 7.15
C LYS A 129 0.31 5.38 6.72
N GLU A 130 -0.19 6.30 7.55
CA GLU A 130 -1.35 7.13 7.23
C GLU A 130 -1.22 7.88 5.89
N LYS A 131 -0.02 8.39 5.59
CA LYS A 131 0.22 9.21 4.39
C LYS A 131 0.52 8.41 3.13
N HIS A 132 0.91 7.14 3.25
CA HIS A 132 1.43 6.36 2.13
C HIS A 132 0.62 5.09 1.85
N GLN A 133 -0.08 4.53 2.84
CA GLN A 133 -0.82 3.28 2.66
C GLN A 133 -2.10 3.51 1.86
N VAL A 134 -2.21 2.80 0.74
CA VAL A 134 -3.43 2.66 -0.04
C VAL A 134 -4.07 1.31 0.29
N ARG A 135 -5.25 1.36 0.90
CA ARG A 135 -6.06 0.17 1.19
C ARG A 135 -6.98 -0.16 0.01
N LEU A 136 -7.43 -1.40 -0.07
CA LEU A 136 -8.24 -1.92 -1.15
C LEU A 136 -9.51 -2.59 -0.62
N SER A 137 -10.58 -2.45 -1.38
CA SER A 137 -11.83 -3.19 -1.15
C SER A 137 -12.39 -3.72 -2.47
N ILE A 138 -13.07 -4.86 -2.41
CA ILE A 138 -13.81 -5.40 -3.55
C ILE A 138 -15.27 -5.00 -3.39
N THR A 139 -15.80 -4.32 -4.40
CA THR A 139 -17.20 -3.86 -4.48
C THR A 139 -17.87 -4.51 -5.69
N ARG A 140 -19.18 -4.27 -5.88
CA ARG A 140 -19.90 -4.74 -7.09
C ARG A 140 -19.31 -4.15 -8.37
N ASP A 141 -18.78 -2.93 -8.30
CA ASP A 141 -18.16 -2.22 -9.43
C ASP A 141 -16.69 -2.61 -9.64
N GLY A 142 -16.18 -3.55 -8.84
CA GLY A 142 -14.81 -4.06 -8.89
C GLY A 142 -13.93 -3.57 -7.75
N LEU A 143 -12.62 -3.65 -7.98
CA LEU A 143 -11.58 -3.28 -7.01
C LEU A 143 -11.52 -1.76 -6.85
N LYS A 144 -11.63 -1.28 -5.60
CA LYS A 144 -11.57 0.14 -5.26
C LYS A 144 -10.38 0.42 -4.34
N PHE A 145 -9.63 1.47 -4.66
CA PHE A 145 -8.57 2.01 -3.81
C PHE A 145 -9.14 3.03 -2.84
N HIS A 146 -8.68 2.96 -1.60
CA HIS A 146 -8.90 3.95 -0.55
C HIS A 146 -7.58 4.67 -0.35
N MET A 147 -7.51 5.88 -0.88
CA MET A 147 -6.30 6.70 -0.86
C MET A 147 -6.06 7.27 0.54
N PRO A 148 -4.79 7.52 0.92
CA PRO A 148 -4.45 8.34 2.08
C PRO A 148 -5.28 9.63 2.12
N PRO A 149 -5.74 10.05 3.31
CA PRO A 149 -6.49 11.30 3.44
C PRO A 149 -5.62 12.49 3.02
N PRO A 150 -6.21 13.54 2.40
CA PRO A 150 -5.47 14.76 2.03
C PRO A 150 -5.15 15.66 3.23
N TYR A 151 -5.39 15.19 4.46
CA TYR A 151 -5.12 15.85 5.73
C TYR A 151 -4.52 14.84 6.71
N SER A 152 -3.83 15.33 7.74
CA SER A 152 -3.26 14.46 8.79
C SER A 152 -4.24 14.25 9.94
N ILE A 153 -4.37 13.01 10.41
CA ILE A 153 -5.24 12.64 11.53
C ILE A 153 -4.47 12.82 12.83
N VAL A 154 -4.25 14.08 13.19
CA VAL A 154 -3.58 14.49 14.42
C VAL A 154 -4.38 15.59 15.09
N ILE A 155 -4.06 15.89 16.35
CA ILE A 155 -4.57 17.10 16.99
C ILE A 155 -4.03 18.31 16.22
N GLN A 156 -4.92 19.22 15.82
CA GLN A 156 -4.60 20.41 15.04
C GLN A 156 -5.19 21.66 15.68
N GLU A 157 -4.39 22.73 15.70
CA GLU A 157 -4.81 24.08 16.06
C GLU A 157 -4.78 24.96 14.80
N SER A 158 -5.88 25.69 14.54
CA SER A 158 -5.95 26.65 13.44
C SER A 158 -5.33 27.99 13.84
N GLU A 159 -4.98 28.81 12.86
CA GLU A 159 -4.48 30.18 13.09
C GLU A 159 -5.46 31.06 13.87
N GLN A 160 -6.77 30.77 13.80
CA GLN A 160 -7.80 31.49 14.57
C GLN A 160 -8.00 30.94 15.99
N GLY A 161 -7.19 29.96 16.41
CA GLY A 161 -7.26 29.33 17.73
C GLY A 161 -8.38 28.30 17.89
N SER A 162 -8.86 27.72 16.77
CA SER A 162 -9.80 26.60 16.79
C SER A 162 -9.07 25.27 16.89
N TRP A 163 -9.58 24.34 17.68
CA TRP A 163 -8.97 23.02 17.90
C TRP A 163 -9.78 21.90 17.24
N HIS A 164 -9.09 20.98 16.59
CA HIS A 164 -9.66 19.77 16.00
C HIS A 164 -8.94 18.55 16.58
N ILE A 165 -9.69 17.68 17.25
CA ILE A 165 -9.16 16.55 18.00
C ILE A 165 -9.79 15.26 17.45
N PRO A 166 -9.02 14.38 16.78
CA PRO A 166 -9.54 13.10 16.32
C PRO A 166 -9.75 12.14 17.49
N THR A 167 -10.82 11.35 17.45
CA THR A 167 -10.98 10.25 18.40
C THR A 167 -10.12 9.04 18.00
N VAL A 168 -9.76 8.23 18.99
CA VAL A 168 -9.02 6.96 18.79
C VAL A 168 -9.90 5.87 18.18
N ILE A 169 -11.22 6.05 18.16
CA ILE A 169 -12.19 5.05 17.73
C ILE A 169 -12.45 5.23 16.22
N GLY A 170 -12.20 4.15 15.48
CA GLY A 170 -12.37 4.06 14.04
C GLY A 170 -11.05 4.12 13.27
N ASP A 171 -11.03 3.48 12.09
CA ASP A 171 -9.84 3.38 11.22
C ASP A 171 -10.06 4.03 9.85
N ASP A 172 -11.13 4.83 9.71
CA ASP A 172 -11.60 5.52 8.50
C ASP A 172 -11.87 4.58 7.29
N PHE A 173 -11.66 3.28 7.46
CA PHE A 173 -11.89 2.25 6.47
C PHE A 173 -13.17 1.46 6.77
N GLU A 174 -13.33 1.00 8.02
CA GLU A 174 -14.53 0.29 8.49
C GLU A 174 -15.55 1.23 9.12
N THR A 175 -15.07 2.24 9.84
CA THR A 175 -15.92 3.19 10.59
C THR A 175 -15.40 4.61 10.43
N ARG A 176 -16.33 5.56 10.22
CA ARG A 176 -15.99 6.99 10.13
C ARG A 176 -15.46 7.48 11.48
N ARG A 177 -14.24 8.00 11.51
CA ARG A 177 -13.67 8.59 12.72
C ARG A 177 -14.47 9.82 13.15
N GLN A 178 -14.67 9.92 14.46
CA GLN A 178 -15.30 11.10 15.06
C GLN A 178 -14.25 12.15 15.40
N TRP A 179 -14.66 13.42 15.36
CA TRP A 179 -13.81 14.56 15.64
C TRP A 179 -14.49 15.49 16.64
N VAL A 180 -13.72 16.01 17.59
CA VAL A 180 -14.14 17.10 18.46
C VAL A 180 -13.64 18.40 17.86
N CYS A 181 -14.54 19.36 17.69
CA CYS A 181 -14.24 20.71 17.22
C CYS A 181 -14.50 21.70 18.35
N ALA A 182 -13.48 22.44 18.77
CA ALA A 182 -13.60 23.49 19.77
C ALA A 182 -13.25 24.84 19.14
N ASN A 183 -14.26 25.70 19.01
CA ASN A 183 -14.13 27.04 18.44
C ASN A 183 -14.32 28.09 19.52
N ARG A 184 -13.61 29.22 19.40
CA ARG A 184 -13.94 30.41 20.19
C ARG A 184 -15.23 31.01 19.64
N THR A 185 -16.24 31.18 20.49
CA THR A 185 -17.38 32.01 20.15
C THR A 185 -16.90 33.46 20.07
N LYS A 186 -17.11 34.11 18.92
CA LYS A 186 -16.93 35.57 18.83
C LYS A 186 -17.92 36.20 19.82
N ARG A 187 -17.39 36.98 20.77
CA ARG A 187 -18.20 37.92 21.55
C ARG A 187 -18.42 39.18 20.73
#